data_AF-K9D565-F1
#
_entry.id   AF-K9D565-F1
#
_cell.length_a   1.000
_cell.length_b   1.000
_cell.length_c   1.000
_cell.angle_alpha   90.00
_cell.angle_beta   90.00
_cell.angle_gamma   90.00
#
_symmetry.space_group_name_H-M   'P 1'
#
loop_
_entity.id
_entity.type
_entity.pdbx_description
1 polymer ?
#
loop_
_entity_poly.entity_id
_entity_poly.type
_entity_poly.pdbx_seq_one_letter_code
_entity_poly.pdbx_strand_id
1 'polypeptide(L)'
;PARTAAGYRLYDATDLERVNFIRSAQELGFTLEQARQLLALRASDTAHAQAVLDITLAKIADAEARLERLSDIRDMLRMLADECPGEVPVSDCPILAFLTARRKDQQHNKKHQAAQDERSSLAKGLLS
;
A
#
# COMPACT_ATOMS: atom_id res chain seq x y z
N PRO A 1 22.39 -22.41 0.23
CA PRO A 1 22.51 -23.47 -0.78
C PRO A 1 23.97 -23.71 -1.18
N ALA A 2 24.35 -24.98 -1.33
CA ALA A 2 25.65 -25.39 -1.86
C ALA A 2 25.81 -24.95 -3.33
N ARG A 3 27.03 -25.02 -3.86
CA ARG A 3 27.31 -24.70 -5.26
C ARG A 3 28.07 -25.82 -5.95
N THR A 4 27.81 -26.02 -7.23
CA THR A 4 28.64 -26.88 -8.09
C THR A 4 30.04 -26.28 -8.25
N ALA A 5 31.02 -27.09 -8.66
CA ALA A 5 32.35 -26.61 -9.05
C ALA A 5 32.30 -25.52 -10.15
N ALA A 6 31.28 -25.53 -11.01
CA ALA A 6 31.02 -24.53 -12.04
C ALA A 6 30.23 -23.29 -11.54
N GLY A 7 29.95 -23.19 -10.24
CA GLY A 7 29.33 -22.02 -9.62
C GLY A 7 27.79 -21.99 -9.55
N TYR A 8 27.08 -22.94 -10.14
CA TYR A 8 25.61 -23.03 -10.05
C TYR A 8 25.13 -23.34 -8.63
N ARG A 9 24.00 -22.77 -8.21
CA ARG A 9 23.34 -23.10 -6.94
C ARG A 9 22.72 -24.49 -7.01
N LEU A 10 22.97 -25.30 -5.99
CA LEU A 10 22.33 -26.58 -5.76
C LEU A 10 21.24 -26.37 -4.72
N TYR A 11 20.00 -26.68 -5.11
CA TYR A 11 18.83 -26.60 -4.26
C TYR A 11 18.41 -28.01 -3.86
N ASP A 12 18.11 -28.19 -2.59
CA ASP A 12 17.57 -29.44 -2.06
C ASP A 12 16.06 -29.33 -1.78
N ALA A 13 15.48 -30.39 -1.23
CA ALA A 13 14.07 -30.41 -0.88
C ALA A 13 13.70 -29.35 0.17
N THR A 14 14.61 -29.04 1.10
CA THR A 14 14.38 -28.01 2.14
C THR A 14 14.34 -26.61 1.54
N ASP A 15 15.20 -26.33 0.55
CA ASP A 15 15.13 -25.09 -0.21
C ASP A 15 13.79 -24.96 -0.96
N LEU A 16 13.26 -26.04 -1.54
CA LEU A 16 11.95 -26.04 -2.21
C LEU A 16 10.80 -25.77 -1.22
N GLU A 17 10.79 -26.42 -0.06
CA GLU A 17 9.78 -26.15 0.98
C GLU A 17 9.79 -24.69 1.42
N ARG A 18 10.98 -24.10 1.59
CA ARG A 18 11.12 -22.69 1.95
C ARG A 18 10.56 -21.77 0.88
N VAL A 19 10.85 -22.04 -0.40
CA VAL A 19 10.31 -21.24 -1.52
C VAL A 19 8.79 -21.36 -1.61
N ASN A 20 8.24 -22.56 -1.44
CA ASN A 20 6.80 -22.78 -1.42
C ASN A 20 6.12 -22.03 -0.27
N PHE A 21 6.72 -22.06 0.93
CA PHE A 21 6.25 -21.28 2.07
C PHE A 21 6.20 -19.77 1.76
N ILE A 22 7.27 -19.22 1.19
CA ILE A 22 7.32 -17.80 0.82
C ILE A 22 6.26 -17.48 -0.22
N ARG A 23 6.08 -18.35 -1.23
CA ARG A 23 5.07 -18.17 -2.28
C ARG A 23 3.66 -18.10 -1.68
N SER A 24 3.30 -19.05 -0.82
CA SER A 24 1.99 -19.05 -0.16
C SER A 24 1.77 -17.81 0.70
N ALA A 25 2.80 -17.34 1.41
CA ALA A 25 2.72 -16.09 2.16
C ALA A 25 2.48 -14.88 1.24
N GLN A 26 3.16 -14.80 0.10
CA GLN A 26 2.97 -13.72 -0.88
C GLN A 26 1.59 -13.76 -1.53
N GLU A 27 1.04 -14.95 -1.79
CA GLU A 27 -0.33 -15.13 -2.31
C GLU A 27 -1.40 -14.57 -1.35
N LEU A 28 -1.16 -14.67 -0.04
CA LEU A 28 -2.00 -14.05 1.00
C LEU A 28 -1.70 -12.55 1.21
N GLY A 29 -0.76 -11.99 0.44
CA GLY A 29 -0.40 -10.58 0.48
C GLY A 29 0.58 -10.20 1.59
N PHE A 30 1.18 -11.16 2.30
CA PHE A 30 2.29 -10.85 3.20
C PHE A 30 3.46 -10.26 2.40
N THR A 31 4.11 -9.26 2.98
CA THR A 31 5.34 -8.72 2.39
C THR A 31 6.48 -9.74 2.52
N LEU A 32 7.55 -9.54 1.74
CA LEU A 32 8.76 -10.37 1.89
C LEU A 32 9.36 -10.28 3.30
N GLU A 33 9.20 -9.13 3.98
CA GLU A 33 9.63 -8.96 5.36
C GLU A 33 8.82 -9.83 6.31
N GLN A 34 7.50 -9.79 6.20
CA GLN A 34 6.60 -10.62 7.02
C GLN A 34 6.84 -12.12 6.75
N ALA A 35 7.01 -12.52 5.48
CA ALA A 35 7.34 -13.89 5.13
C ALA A 35 8.68 -14.35 5.76
N ARG A 36 9.68 -13.45 5.85
CA ARG A 36 10.94 -13.74 6.54
C ARG A 36 10.73 -13.89 8.05
N GLN A 37 9.93 -13.03 8.67
CA GLN A 37 9.61 -13.13 10.09
C GLN A 37 8.89 -14.45 10.41
N LEU A 38 7.91 -14.83 9.59
CA LEU A 38 7.19 -16.09 9.72
C LEU A 38 8.12 -17.31 9.55
N LEU A 39 9.08 -17.25 8.61
CA LEU A 39 10.11 -18.28 8.49
C LEU A 39 11.01 -18.38 9.73
N ALA A 40 11.38 -17.25 10.33
CA ALA A 40 12.19 -17.23 11.54
C ALA A 40 11.42 -17.83 12.73
N LEU A 41 10.12 -17.53 12.86
CA LEU A 41 9.25 -18.12 13.87
C LEU A 41 9.09 -19.63 13.67
N ARG A 42 8.94 -20.10 12.42
CA ARG A 42 8.86 -21.54 12.09
C ARG A 42 10.13 -22.31 12.50
N ALA A 43 11.29 -21.68 12.46
CA ALA A 43 12.57 -22.29 12.78
C ALA A 43 12.98 -22.16 14.26
N SER A 44 12.15 -21.55 15.09
CA SER A 44 12.44 -21.30 16.50
C SER A 44 11.81 -22.36 17.41
N ASP A 45 12.61 -22.95 18.29
CA ASP A 45 12.15 -23.93 19.28
C ASP A 45 11.39 -23.30 20.46
N THR A 46 11.47 -21.98 20.62
CA THR A 46 10.87 -21.23 21.74
C THR A 46 9.74 -20.30 21.32
N ALA A 47 9.47 -20.20 20.01
CA ALA A 47 8.41 -19.33 19.51
C ALA A 47 7.02 -19.87 19.88
N HIS A 48 6.11 -18.94 20.18
CA HIS A 48 4.71 -19.25 20.39
C HIS A 48 3.87 -18.88 19.17
N ALA A 49 2.80 -19.63 18.94
CA ALA A 49 1.83 -19.36 17.87
C ALA A 49 1.24 -17.94 17.93
N GLN A 50 1.25 -17.31 19.11
CA GLN A 50 0.81 -15.92 19.29
C GLN A 50 1.56 -14.95 18.37
N ALA A 51 2.89 -15.10 18.21
CA ALA A 51 3.66 -14.21 17.34
C ALA A 51 3.26 -14.34 15.85
N VAL A 52 2.89 -15.55 15.41
CA VAL A 52 2.36 -15.79 14.06
C VAL A 52 0.96 -15.16 13.92
N LEU A 53 0.13 -15.30 14.94
CA LEU A 53 -1.20 -14.71 14.99
C LEU A 53 -1.13 -13.18 14.91
N ASP A 54 -0.22 -12.54 15.65
CA ASP A 54 -0.07 -11.08 15.65
C ASP A 54 0.31 -10.54 14.26
N ILE A 55 1.25 -11.19 13.56
CA ILE A 55 1.62 -10.84 12.17
C ILE A 55 0.42 -10.99 11.24
N THR A 56 -0.37 -12.04 11.44
CA THR A 56 -1.56 -12.32 10.63
C THR A 56 -2.66 -11.27 10.85
N LEU A 57 -2.95 -10.91 12.11
CA LEU A 57 -3.91 -9.88 12.47
C LEU A 57 -3.50 -8.51 11.93
N ALA A 58 -2.21 -8.16 12.00
CA ALA A 58 -1.70 -6.94 11.38
C ALA A 58 -1.91 -6.93 9.86
N LYS A 59 -1.75 -8.09 9.19
CA LYS A 59 -1.99 -8.20 7.75
C LYS A 59 -3.48 -8.09 7.40
N ILE A 60 -4.37 -8.62 8.24
CA ILE A 60 -5.82 -8.44 8.11
C ILE A 60 -6.17 -6.96 8.19
N ALA A 61 -5.68 -6.25 9.21
CA ALA A 61 -5.96 -4.81 9.37
C ALA A 61 -5.48 -3.97 8.17
N ASP A 62 -4.30 -4.28 7.61
CA ASP A 62 -3.81 -3.64 6.37
C ASP A 62 -4.73 -3.91 5.17
N ALA A 63 -5.20 -5.16 5.03
CA ALA A 63 -6.12 -5.53 3.97
C ALA A 63 -7.48 -4.81 4.10
N GLU A 64 -8.04 -4.74 5.31
CA GLU A 64 -9.29 -4.03 5.62
C GLU A 64 -9.17 -2.53 5.30
N ALA A 65 -8.09 -1.88 5.74
CA ALA A 65 -7.85 -0.47 5.44
C ALA A 65 -7.70 -0.23 3.92
N ARG A 66 -7.14 -1.19 3.17
CA ARG A 66 -7.08 -1.10 1.71
C ARG A 66 -8.45 -1.29 1.05
N LEU A 67 -9.27 -2.21 1.57
CA LEU A 67 -10.64 -2.43 1.09
C LEU A 67 -11.52 -1.20 1.29
N GLU A 68 -11.39 -0.53 2.44
CA GLU A 68 -12.09 0.72 2.73
C GLU A 68 -11.71 1.80 1.71
N ARG A 69 -10.41 2.07 1.53
CA ARG A 69 -9.92 3.05 0.54
C ARG A 69 -10.38 2.73 -0.89
N LEU A 70 -10.37 1.45 -1.27
CA LEU A 70 -10.84 1.04 -2.60
C LEU A 70 -12.35 1.16 -2.75
N SER A 71 -13.10 0.96 -1.66
CA SER A 71 -14.56 1.16 -1.64
C SER A 71 -14.90 2.63 -1.83
N ASP A 72 -14.20 3.54 -1.14
CA ASP A 72 -14.38 4.98 -1.32
C ASP A 72 -14.12 5.42 -2.76
N ILE A 73 -13.02 4.93 -3.36
CA ILE A 73 -12.67 5.23 -4.75
C ILE A 73 -13.75 4.68 -5.70
N ARG A 74 -14.18 3.43 -5.49
CA ARG A 74 -15.26 2.82 -6.28
C ARG A 74 -16.53 3.64 -6.22
N ASP A 75 -16.93 4.09 -5.03
CA ASP A 75 -18.19 4.81 -4.83
C ASP A 75 -18.13 6.22 -5.42
N MET A 76 -16.99 6.91 -5.34
CA MET A 76 -16.75 8.14 -6.10
C MET A 76 -16.83 7.92 -7.62
N LEU A 77 -16.20 6.86 -8.13
CA LEU A 77 -16.25 6.55 -9.56
C LEU A 77 -17.66 6.20 -10.05
N ARG A 78 -18.45 5.52 -9.22
CA ARG A 78 -19.87 5.23 -9.50
C ARG A 78 -20.69 6.50 -9.61
N MET A 79 -20.59 7.40 -8.63
CA MET A 79 -21.29 8.69 -8.67
C MET A 79 -20.94 9.49 -9.94
N LEU A 80 -19.66 9.55 -10.31
CA LEU A 80 -19.24 10.21 -11.54
C LEU A 80 -19.76 9.54 -12.82
N ALA A 81 -19.85 8.20 -12.82
CA ALA A 81 -20.40 7.46 -13.94
C ALA A 81 -21.91 7.72 -14.09
N ASP A 82 -22.66 7.77 -12.97
CA ASP A 82 -24.10 8.05 -12.95
C ASP A 82 -24.44 9.47 -13.42
N GLU A 83 -23.54 10.44 -13.18
CA GLU A 83 -23.67 11.82 -13.68
C GLU A 83 -23.39 11.96 -15.18
N CYS A 84 -22.75 10.98 -15.81
CA CYS A 84 -22.36 11.07 -17.21
C CYS A 84 -23.48 10.54 -18.14
N PRO A 85 -24.10 11.40 -18.97
CA PRO A 85 -25.16 10.97 -19.90
C PRO A 85 -24.65 10.14 -21.09
N GLY A 86 -23.33 9.99 -21.26
CA GLY A 86 -22.70 9.17 -22.31
C GLY A 86 -22.64 9.85 -23.67
N GLU A 87 -23.78 10.15 -24.29
CA GLU A 87 -23.89 10.72 -25.64
C GLU A 87 -23.77 12.25 -25.67
N VAL A 88 -22.71 12.78 -25.04
CA VAL A 88 -22.38 14.22 -25.05
C VAL A 88 -21.00 14.46 -25.64
N PRO A 89 -20.74 15.63 -26.24
CA PRO A 89 -19.38 16.04 -26.59
C PRO A 89 -18.45 15.96 -25.38
N VAL A 90 -17.19 15.60 -25.61
CA VAL A 90 -16.18 15.45 -24.53
C VAL A 90 -15.97 16.77 -23.77
N SER A 91 -16.17 17.92 -24.42
CA SER A 91 -16.14 19.25 -23.79
C SER A 91 -17.17 19.40 -22.66
N ASP A 92 -18.27 18.66 -22.75
CA ASP A 92 -19.43 18.76 -21.86
C ASP A 92 -19.49 17.55 -20.90
N CYS A 93 -18.44 16.71 -20.88
CA CYS A 93 -18.35 15.53 -20.03
C CYS A 93 -18.23 15.91 -18.54
N PRO A 94 -19.23 15.58 -17.69
CA PRO A 94 -19.21 15.93 -16.27
C PRO A 94 -18.01 15.34 -15.51
N ILE A 95 -17.59 14.12 -15.89
CA ILE A 95 -16.43 13.45 -15.30
C ILE A 95 -15.15 14.28 -15.50
N LEU A 96 -14.90 14.77 -16.73
CA LEU A 96 -13.72 15.57 -17.02
C LEU A 96 -13.78 16.95 -16.36
N ALA A 97 -14.97 17.55 -16.29
CA ALA A 97 -15.18 18.79 -15.55
C ALA A 97 -14.83 18.60 -14.06
N PHE A 98 -15.33 17.54 -13.43
CA PHE A 98 -15.02 17.19 -12.04
C PHE A 98 -13.53 16.98 -11.80
N LEU A 99 -12.85 16.18 -12.63
CA LEU A 99 -11.41 15.93 -12.48
C LEU A 99 -10.57 17.21 -12.63
N THR A 100 -11.01 18.11 -13.50
CA THR A 100 -10.37 19.43 -13.70
C THR A 100 -10.57 20.33 -12.49
N ALA A 101 -11.77 20.38 -11.92
CA ALA A 101 -12.08 21.15 -10.72
C ALA A 101 -11.33 20.63 -9.50
N ARG A 102 -11.35 19.32 -9.26
CA ARG A 102 -10.69 18.66 -8.11
C ARG A 102 -9.19 18.97 -8.03
N ARG A 103 -8.50 19.05 -9.18
CA ARG A 103 -7.07 19.42 -9.22
C ARG A 103 -6.83 20.88 -8.80
N LYS A 104 -7.74 21.80 -9.15
CA LYS A 104 -7.63 23.23 -8.78
C LYS A 104 -7.75 23.41 -7.28
N ASP A 105 -8.68 22.72 -6.62
CA ASP A 105 -8.89 22.82 -5.17
C ASP A 105 -7.66 22.34 -4.38
N GLN A 106 -7.05 21.23 -4.80
CA GLN A 106 -5.82 20.72 -4.19
C GLN A 106 -4.63 21.67 -4.37
N GLN A 107 -4.49 22.30 -5.54
CA GLN A 107 -3.44 23.29 -5.78
C GLN A 107 -3.64 24.56 -4.94
N HIS A 108 -4.89 25.00 -4.76
CA HIS A 108 -5.21 26.15 -3.93
C HIS A 108 -4.90 25.88 -2.46
N ASN A 109 -5.32 24.73 -1.94
CA ASN A 109 -5.06 24.33 -0.56
C ASN A 109 -3.55 24.19 -0.26
N LYS A 110 -2.78 23.60 -1.19
CA LYS A 110 -1.32 23.44 -1.04
C LYS A 110 -0.56 24.79 -1.05
N LYS A 111 -1.03 25.78 -1.83
CA LYS A 111 -0.48 27.14 -1.82
C LYS A 111 -0.77 27.88 -0.52
N HIS A 112 -1.98 27.73 0.03
CA HIS A 112 -2.34 28.30 1.33
C HIS A 112 -1.53 27.69 2.48
N GLN A 113 -1.33 26.37 2.49
CA GLN A 113 -0.53 25.70 3.51
C GLN A 113 0.95 26.16 3.48
N ALA A 114 1.56 26.23 2.30
CA ALA A 114 2.94 26.71 2.15
C ALA A 114 3.12 28.16 2.64
N ALA A 115 2.15 29.05 2.35
CA ALA A 115 2.17 30.43 2.82
C ALA A 115 1.96 30.57 4.34
N GLN A 116 1.25 29.63 4.97
CA GLN A 116 1.07 29.58 6.44
C GLN A 116 2.32 29.04 7.14
N ASP A 117 2.98 28.03 6.57
CA ASP A 117 4.20 27.44 7.11
C ASP A 117 5.39 28.43 7.06
N GLU A 118 5.50 29.23 5.98
CA GLU A 118 6.51 30.31 5.85
C GLU A 118 6.29 31.44 6.86
N ARG A 119 5.03 31.86 7.10
CA ARG A 119 4.71 32.89 8.11
C ARG A 119 4.96 32.40 9.54
N SER A 120 4.69 31.12 9.81
CA SER A 120 4.99 30.47 11.09
C SER A 120 6.50 30.35 11.34
N SER A 121 7.29 30.09 10.28
CA SER A 121 8.76 30.05 10.34
C SER A 121 9.37 31.43 10.62
N LEU A 122 8.88 32.49 9.98
CA LEU A 122 9.33 33.88 10.23
C LEU A 122 8.97 34.38 11.63
N ALA A 123 7.79 34.01 12.17
CA ALA A 123 7.39 34.36 13.52
C ALA A 123 8.24 33.68 14.61
N LYS A 124 8.72 32.45 14.36
CA LYS A 124 9.63 31.74 15.27
C LYS A 124 11.06 32.30 15.23
N GLY A 125 11.47 32.93 14.13
CA GLY A 125 12.80 33.55 13.98
C GLY A 125 12.95 34.91 14.67
N LEU A 126 11.85 35.61 15.00
CA LEU A 126 11.90 36.91 15.70
C LEU A 126 11.85 36.79 17.25
N LEU A 127 11.66 35.59 17.77
CA LEU A 127 11.59 35.28 19.22
C LEU A 127 12.83 34.53 19.73
N SER A 128 13.87 34.41 18.91
CA SER A 128 15.19 33.87 19.26
C SER A 128 16.27 34.93 19.09
#